data_AF-A0A971U0H9-F1
#
_entry.id   AF-A0A971U0H9-F1
#
_cell.length_a   1.000
_cell.length_b   1.000
_cell.length_c   1.000
_cell.angle_alpha   90.00
_cell.angle_beta   90.00
_cell.angle_gamma   90.00
#
_symmetry.space_group_name_H-M   'P 1'
#
loop_
_entity.id
_entity.type
_entity.pdbx_description
1 polymer ?
#
loop_
_entity_poly.entity_id
_entity_poly.type
_entity_poly.pdbx_seq_one_letter_code
_entity_poly.pdbx_strand_id
1 'polypeptide(L)'
;MKLSTIFAVIFLCTAVFAFEHAGVILSKDYLEQAQSLDTQEIDSRALLTIAVGLKFKETIQPNYKTWFVNLKSSLAGVGLLEDIARSLAVVDSMVSTSTVSALNMLGTFSDPGPLLEAVSLRLHYYDWLETSDPRSSKIINTLAVDMLGRDPSQYLPHKVMLDLYSSSSYMRLEPLNEIRKGIFENGLGSLLGPDLVESEFAAGMFESVIEDFHSLALNDPVSIYYAATAYLRTGKGSEGRAMLESIELRKLPPRLASSAAMALGDALFHEGSMLESIELFQQSIRFWPENSRAVRNLGMAYYETQNREYYDLARFYLQLSGYEAFDESVSAALKELRRRVIFEMVLVTVVPIGVIVVLALFLLEYISKRRRASQIEKALRNDGGFNGDKGSR
;
A
#
# COMPACT_ATOMS: atom_id res chain seq x y z
N MET A 1 -34.22 37.03 -41.53
CA MET A 1 -33.37 35.88 -41.13
C MET A 1 -34.11 34.60 -41.54
N LYS A 2 -33.52 33.73 -42.37
CA LYS A 2 -34.19 32.49 -42.81
C LYS A 2 -34.33 31.55 -41.61
N LEU A 3 -35.45 30.83 -41.51
CA LEU A 3 -35.72 29.85 -40.44
C LEU A 3 -34.56 28.87 -40.25
N SER A 4 -33.92 28.45 -41.36
CA SER A 4 -32.74 27.59 -41.36
C SER A 4 -31.52 28.18 -40.64
N THR A 5 -31.35 29.50 -40.66
CA THR A 5 -30.25 30.19 -39.98
C THR A 5 -30.50 30.27 -38.47
N ILE A 6 -31.76 30.40 -38.05
CA ILE A 6 -32.15 30.40 -36.64
C ILE A 6 -31.99 29.00 -36.05
N PHE A 7 -32.44 27.96 -36.75
CA PHE A 7 -32.24 26.56 -36.33
C PHE A 7 -30.76 26.18 -36.25
N ALA A 8 -29.92 26.60 -37.20
CA ALA A 8 -28.49 26.35 -37.17
C ALA A 8 -27.79 27.05 -35.98
N VAL A 9 -28.19 28.29 -35.65
CA VAL A 9 -27.62 29.03 -34.51
C VAL A 9 -28.07 28.42 -33.17
N ILE A 10 -29.35 28.05 -33.02
CA ILE A 10 -29.85 27.40 -31.81
C ILE A 10 -29.15 26.05 -31.59
N PHE A 11 -29.02 25.23 -32.65
CA PHE A 11 -28.33 23.94 -32.59
C PHE A 11 -26.85 24.09 -32.22
N LEU A 12 -26.17 25.10 -32.78
CA LEU A 12 -24.77 25.40 -32.46
C LEU A 12 -24.62 25.82 -30.99
N CYS A 13 -25.50 26.69 -30.48
CA CYS A 13 -25.47 27.09 -29.07
C CYS A 13 -25.73 25.90 -28.13
N THR A 14 -26.72 25.05 -28.41
CA THR A 14 -27.02 23.88 -27.56
C THR A 14 -25.87 22.87 -27.53
N ALA A 15 -25.17 22.69 -28.65
CA ALA A 15 -24.01 21.81 -28.70
C ALA A 15 -22.86 22.38 -27.86
N VAL A 16 -22.57 23.68 -27.98
CA VAL A 16 -21.52 24.35 -27.19
C VAL A 16 -21.76 24.21 -25.68
N PHE A 17 -22.99 24.46 -25.22
CA PHE A 17 -23.32 24.30 -23.79
C PHE A 17 -23.22 22.84 -23.31
N ALA A 18 -23.57 21.86 -24.14
CA ALA A 18 -23.42 20.45 -23.79
C ALA A 18 -21.94 20.05 -23.60
N PHE A 19 -21.05 20.55 -24.46
CA PHE A 19 -19.60 20.33 -24.32
C PHE A 19 -19.00 21.06 -23.12
N GLU A 20 -19.48 22.27 -22.79
CA GLU A 20 -19.06 22.99 -21.57
C GLU A 20 -19.43 22.22 -20.30
N HIS A 21 -20.67 21.73 -20.20
CA HIS A 21 -21.11 20.91 -19.07
C HIS A 21 -20.32 19.61 -18.94
N ALA A 22 -20.04 18.93 -20.05
CA ALA A 22 -19.18 17.75 -20.08
C ALA A 22 -17.76 18.08 -19.57
N GLY A 23 -17.17 19.18 -20.04
CA GLY A 23 -15.86 19.65 -19.60
C GLY A 23 -15.77 19.88 -18.08
N VAL A 24 -16.82 20.46 -17.47
CA VAL A 24 -16.91 20.59 -16.01
C VAL A 24 -16.83 19.21 -15.34
N ILE A 25 -17.62 18.23 -15.81
CA ILE A 25 -17.61 16.86 -15.26
C ILE A 25 -16.32 16.10 -15.55
N LEU A 26 -15.55 16.45 -16.59
CA LEU A 26 -14.25 15.87 -16.90
C LEU A 26 -13.09 16.56 -16.18
N SER A 27 -13.32 17.69 -15.53
CA SER A 27 -12.28 18.41 -14.79
C SER A 27 -11.90 17.73 -13.46
N LYS A 28 -10.71 18.05 -12.95
CA LYS A 28 -10.22 17.57 -11.65
C LYS A 28 -11.14 18.04 -10.51
N ASP A 29 -11.47 19.33 -10.53
CA ASP A 29 -12.23 20.02 -9.49
C ASP A 29 -13.72 20.20 -9.87
N TYR A 30 -14.28 19.18 -10.54
CA TYR A 30 -15.62 19.22 -11.14
C TYR A 30 -16.74 19.69 -10.18
N LEU A 31 -16.65 19.33 -8.90
CA LEU A 31 -17.63 19.77 -7.90
C LEU A 31 -17.52 21.28 -7.64
N GLU A 32 -16.30 21.79 -7.44
CA GLU A 32 -16.04 23.20 -7.17
C GLU A 32 -16.42 24.06 -8.39
N GLN A 33 -16.07 23.59 -9.58
CA GLN A 33 -16.47 24.23 -10.83
C GLN A 33 -17.99 24.25 -10.98
N ALA A 34 -18.68 23.13 -10.73
CA ALA A 34 -20.14 23.08 -10.78
C ALA A 34 -20.81 23.96 -9.72
N GLN A 35 -20.21 24.14 -8.54
CA GLN A 35 -20.68 25.07 -7.51
C GLN A 35 -20.51 26.54 -7.90
N SER A 36 -19.52 26.86 -8.73
CA SER A 36 -19.23 28.22 -9.16
C SER A 36 -20.18 28.74 -10.26
N LEU A 37 -20.93 27.85 -10.91
CA LEU A 37 -21.92 28.20 -11.93
C LEU A 37 -23.12 28.92 -11.30
N ASP A 38 -23.84 29.71 -12.11
CA ASP A 38 -25.05 30.38 -11.66
C ASP A 38 -26.18 29.37 -11.38
N THR A 39 -26.30 28.98 -10.11
CA THR A 39 -27.34 28.06 -9.67
C THR A 39 -28.77 28.59 -9.80
N GLN A 40 -28.98 29.84 -10.22
CA GLN A 40 -30.30 30.33 -10.63
C GLN A 40 -30.73 29.70 -11.96
N GLU A 41 -29.79 29.39 -12.84
CA GLU A 41 -30.03 28.64 -14.07
C GLU A 41 -30.33 27.17 -13.75
N ILE A 42 -31.41 26.67 -14.37
CA ILE A 42 -31.90 25.31 -14.14
C ILE A 42 -30.86 24.27 -14.54
N ASP A 43 -30.19 24.46 -15.67
CA ASP A 43 -29.22 23.52 -16.21
C ASP A 43 -27.95 23.47 -15.34
N SER A 44 -27.46 24.62 -14.87
CA SER A 44 -26.34 24.68 -13.92
C SER A 44 -26.68 24.01 -12.59
N ARG A 45 -27.91 24.16 -12.09
CA ARG A 45 -28.38 23.46 -10.89
C ARG A 45 -28.47 21.94 -11.12
N ALA A 46 -28.91 21.51 -12.29
CA ALA A 46 -28.91 20.09 -12.66
C ALA A 46 -27.48 19.53 -12.76
N LEU A 47 -26.54 20.30 -13.33
CA LEU A 47 -25.13 19.92 -13.40
C LEU A 47 -24.50 19.80 -12.00
N LEU A 48 -24.76 20.75 -11.11
CA LEU A 48 -24.36 20.66 -9.71
C LEU A 48 -24.96 19.41 -9.04
N THR A 49 -26.22 19.10 -9.30
CA THR A 49 -26.86 17.88 -8.78
C THR A 49 -26.12 16.62 -9.25
N ILE A 50 -25.79 16.54 -10.55
CA ILE A 50 -25.00 15.44 -11.13
C ILE A 50 -23.63 15.34 -10.45
N ALA A 51 -22.90 16.46 -10.34
CA ALA A 51 -21.59 16.52 -9.69
C ALA A 51 -21.63 16.06 -8.23
N VAL A 52 -22.63 16.48 -7.46
CA VAL A 52 -22.80 16.06 -6.05
C VAL A 52 -23.06 14.55 -5.95
N GLY A 53 -23.88 14.00 -6.83
CA GLY A 53 -24.14 12.55 -6.87
C GLY A 53 -22.88 11.75 -7.22
N LEU A 54 -22.08 12.22 -8.19
CA LEU A 54 -20.78 11.64 -8.51
C LEU A 54 -19.80 11.74 -7.34
N LYS A 55 -19.79 12.84 -6.60
CA LYS A 55 -18.95 13.00 -5.39
C LYS A 55 -19.35 12.05 -4.28
N PHE A 56 -20.64 11.75 -4.15
CA PHE A 56 -21.10 10.69 -3.25
C PHE A 56 -20.49 9.34 -3.65
N LYS A 57 -20.42 8.99 -4.94
CA LYS A 57 -19.77 7.75 -5.38
C LYS A 57 -18.27 7.75 -5.13
N GLU A 58 -17.59 8.86 -5.40
CA GLU A 58 -16.15 9.00 -5.19
C GLU A 58 -15.75 8.83 -3.71
N THR A 59 -16.56 9.34 -2.78
CA THR A 59 -16.18 9.47 -1.36
C THR A 59 -16.98 8.60 -0.39
N ILE A 60 -18.14 8.11 -0.82
CA ILE A 60 -19.13 7.36 -0.01
C ILE A 60 -19.61 8.15 1.23
N GLN A 61 -19.39 9.48 1.29
CA GLN A 61 -19.78 10.27 2.45
C GLN A 61 -21.30 10.60 2.45
N PRO A 62 -22.04 10.35 3.54
CA PRO A 62 -23.51 10.51 3.58
C PRO A 62 -24.03 11.94 3.37
N ASN A 63 -23.21 12.96 3.65
CA ASN A 63 -23.52 14.36 3.42
C ASN A 63 -23.81 14.65 1.92
N TYR A 64 -23.01 14.10 1.01
CA TYR A 64 -23.22 14.28 -0.44
C TYR A 64 -24.51 13.62 -0.90
N LYS A 65 -24.88 12.46 -0.34
CA LYS A 65 -26.18 11.83 -0.63
C LYS A 65 -27.35 12.72 -0.21
N THR A 66 -27.28 13.29 0.99
CA THR A 66 -28.33 14.20 1.49
C THR A 66 -28.42 15.46 0.62
N TRP A 67 -27.27 16.03 0.26
CA TRP A 67 -27.22 17.20 -0.61
C TRP A 67 -27.78 16.91 -2.01
N PHE A 68 -27.44 15.76 -2.59
CA PHE A 68 -28.00 15.29 -3.86
C PHE A 68 -29.53 15.23 -3.83
N VAL A 69 -30.10 14.59 -2.81
CA VAL A 69 -31.56 14.44 -2.68
C VAL A 69 -32.25 15.81 -2.60
N ASN A 70 -31.69 16.74 -1.83
CA ASN A 70 -32.23 18.10 -1.71
C ASN A 70 -32.19 18.85 -3.04
N LEU A 71 -31.04 18.84 -3.74
CA LEU A 71 -30.91 19.50 -5.04
C LEU A 71 -31.84 18.89 -6.08
N LYS A 72 -31.90 17.56 -6.17
CA LYS A 72 -32.79 16.85 -7.10
C LYS A 72 -34.26 17.21 -6.87
N SER A 73 -34.68 17.33 -5.60
CA SER A 73 -36.07 17.71 -5.28
C SER A 73 -36.46 19.08 -5.85
N SER A 74 -35.50 20.02 -5.94
CA SER A 74 -35.71 21.35 -6.52
C SER A 74 -35.85 21.36 -8.04
N LEU A 75 -35.53 20.25 -8.71
CA LEU A 75 -35.63 20.07 -10.16
C LEU A 75 -36.89 19.30 -10.57
N ALA A 76 -37.75 18.93 -9.61
CA ALA A 76 -38.96 18.17 -9.88
C ALA A 76 -39.94 18.95 -10.77
N GLY A 77 -40.38 18.33 -11.86
CA GLY A 77 -41.34 18.92 -12.81
C GLY A 77 -40.73 19.96 -13.78
N VAL A 78 -39.42 20.14 -13.77
CA VAL A 78 -38.71 21.06 -14.66
C VAL A 78 -38.33 20.36 -15.97
N GLY A 79 -38.50 21.05 -17.10
CA GLY A 79 -38.07 20.56 -18.41
C GLY A 79 -36.58 20.75 -18.61
N LEU A 80 -35.80 19.68 -18.44
CA LEU A 80 -34.35 19.66 -18.68
C LEU A 80 -34.04 19.28 -20.13
N LEU A 81 -32.90 19.75 -20.64
CA LEU A 81 -32.33 19.22 -21.88
C LEU A 81 -32.14 17.70 -21.76
N GLU A 82 -32.34 16.99 -22.87
CA GLU A 82 -32.40 15.53 -22.88
C GLU A 82 -31.13 14.87 -22.31
N ASP A 83 -29.95 15.39 -22.67
CA ASP A 83 -28.68 14.86 -22.20
C ASP A 83 -28.48 15.05 -20.68
N ILE A 84 -28.90 16.20 -20.15
CA ILE A 84 -28.89 16.50 -18.71
C ILE A 84 -29.88 15.61 -17.97
N ALA A 85 -31.09 15.43 -18.51
CA ALA A 85 -32.12 14.57 -17.91
C ALA A 85 -31.65 13.11 -17.82
N ARG A 86 -31.06 12.57 -18.90
CA ARG A 86 -30.51 11.22 -18.93
C ARG A 86 -29.35 11.06 -17.94
N SER A 87 -28.43 12.02 -17.91
CA SER A 87 -27.29 12.05 -16.99
C SER A 87 -27.73 12.07 -15.52
N LEU A 88 -28.69 12.94 -15.18
CA LEU A 88 -29.27 13.02 -13.84
C LEU A 88 -29.98 11.72 -13.45
N ALA A 89 -30.69 11.08 -14.39
CA ALA A 89 -31.37 9.81 -14.13
C ALA A 89 -30.40 8.66 -13.84
N VAL A 90 -29.26 8.60 -14.55
CA VAL A 90 -28.20 7.62 -14.27
C VAL A 90 -27.59 7.85 -12.89
N VAL A 91 -27.24 9.10 -12.56
CA VAL A 91 -26.67 9.44 -11.25
C VAL A 91 -27.68 9.19 -10.13
N ASP A 92 -28.96 9.46 -10.35
CA ASP A 92 -30.01 9.12 -9.39
C ASP A 92 -30.13 7.61 -9.16
N SER A 93 -30.13 6.81 -10.23
CA SER A 93 -30.12 5.33 -10.13
C SER A 93 -28.93 4.85 -9.29
N MET A 94 -27.77 5.48 -9.44
CA MET A 94 -26.59 5.17 -8.64
C MET A 94 -26.77 5.52 -7.16
N VAL A 95 -27.20 6.75 -6.85
CA VAL A 95 -27.31 7.25 -5.47
C VAL A 95 -28.45 6.57 -4.70
N SER A 96 -29.57 6.32 -5.38
CA SER A 96 -30.82 5.83 -4.81
C SER A 96 -30.92 4.31 -4.81
N THR A 97 -30.32 3.63 -5.79
CA THR A 97 -30.41 2.16 -5.96
C THR A 97 -29.06 1.47 -5.80
N SER A 98 -28.19 1.56 -6.81
CA SER A 98 -26.85 0.94 -6.78
C SER A 98 -26.01 1.36 -8.00
N THR A 99 -24.69 1.27 -7.88
CA THR A 99 -23.76 1.45 -9.02
C THR A 99 -24.10 0.50 -10.17
N VAL A 100 -24.36 -0.78 -9.89
CA VAL A 100 -24.74 -1.78 -10.91
C VAL A 100 -26.00 -1.36 -11.69
N SER A 101 -27.02 -0.82 -11.00
CA SER A 101 -28.24 -0.30 -11.63
C SER A 101 -27.93 0.85 -12.61
N ALA A 102 -27.06 1.77 -12.21
CA ALA A 102 -26.65 2.88 -13.05
C ALA A 102 -25.82 2.44 -14.27
N LEU A 103 -24.87 1.51 -14.10
CA LEU A 103 -24.08 0.98 -15.20
C LEU A 103 -24.94 0.20 -16.21
N ASN A 104 -25.91 -0.58 -15.74
CA ASN A 104 -26.88 -1.25 -16.61
C ASN A 104 -27.72 -0.22 -17.39
N MET A 105 -28.14 0.86 -16.74
CA MET A 105 -28.88 1.94 -17.38
C MET A 105 -28.03 2.63 -18.47
N LEU A 106 -26.75 2.89 -18.20
CA LEU A 106 -25.81 3.44 -19.20
C LEU A 106 -25.74 2.57 -20.46
N GLY A 107 -25.70 1.25 -20.30
CA GLY A 107 -25.67 0.30 -21.42
C GLY A 107 -26.94 0.28 -22.29
N THR A 108 -28.02 0.95 -21.89
CA THR A 108 -29.26 1.04 -22.69
C THR A 108 -29.27 2.20 -23.69
N PHE A 109 -28.38 3.19 -23.53
CA PHE A 109 -28.33 4.35 -24.42
C PHE A 109 -27.47 4.06 -25.65
N SER A 110 -28.04 4.23 -26.85
CA SER A 110 -27.33 4.00 -28.11
C SER A 110 -26.55 5.21 -28.64
N ASP A 111 -26.95 6.42 -28.22
CA ASP A 111 -26.34 7.69 -28.62
C ASP A 111 -26.32 8.62 -27.39
N PRO A 112 -25.33 8.44 -26.49
CA PRO A 112 -25.18 9.30 -25.33
C PRO A 112 -24.67 10.68 -25.76
N GLY A 113 -25.23 11.75 -25.20
CA GLY A 113 -24.69 13.09 -25.44
C GLY A 113 -23.40 13.31 -24.63
N PRO A 114 -22.68 14.43 -24.87
CA PRO A 114 -21.37 14.69 -24.28
C PRO A 114 -21.35 14.63 -22.75
N LEU A 115 -22.41 15.12 -22.09
CA LEU A 115 -22.48 15.11 -20.63
C LEU A 115 -22.68 13.68 -20.11
N LEU A 116 -23.54 12.89 -20.76
CA LEU A 116 -23.77 11.50 -20.37
C LEU A 116 -22.53 10.64 -20.58
N GLU A 117 -21.75 10.90 -21.63
CA GLU A 117 -20.44 10.26 -21.84
C GLU A 117 -19.46 10.61 -20.72
N ALA A 118 -19.37 11.88 -20.32
CA ALA A 118 -18.51 12.32 -19.21
C ALA A 118 -18.90 11.65 -17.88
N VAL A 119 -20.21 11.58 -17.60
CA VAL A 119 -20.75 10.83 -16.45
C VAL A 119 -20.41 9.35 -16.56
N SER A 120 -20.55 8.74 -17.74
CA SER A 120 -20.24 7.34 -18.00
C SER A 120 -18.78 7.01 -17.73
N LEU A 121 -17.85 7.82 -18.27
CA LEU A 121 -16.41 7.65 -18.04
C LEU A 121 -16.09 7.67 -16.54
N ARG A 122 -16.59 8.68 -15.82
CA ARG A 122 -16.31 8.85 -14.40
C ARG A 122 -16.91 7.71 -13.56
N LEU A 123 -18.13 7.27 -13.86
CA LEU A 123 -18.78 6.17 -13.15
C LEU A 123 -18.08 4.83 -13.37
N HIS A 124 -17.78 4.48 -14.62
CA HIS A 124 -17.05 3.25 -14.92
C HIS A 124 -15.62 3.29 -14.37
N TYR A 125 -15.00 4.46 -14.31
CA TYR A 125 -13.69 4.62 -13.68
C TYR A 125 -13.74 4.35 -12.18
N TYR A 126 -14.70 4.94 -11.44
CA TYR A 126 -14.86 4.64 -10.02
C TYR A 126 -15.23 3.18 -9.75
N ASP A 127 -16.08 2.59 -10.58
CA ASP A 127 -16.39 1.16 -10.51
C ASP A 127 -15.14 0.29 -10.75
N TRP A 128 -14.32 0.64 -11.74
CA TRP A 128 -13.08 -0.08 -12.03
C TRP A 128 -12.05 0.04 -10.90
N LEU A 129 -11.89 1.22 -10.30
CA LEU A 129 -10.99 1.40 -9.15
C LEU A 129 -11.38 0.52 -7.96
N GLU A 130 -12.68 0.32 -7.73
CA GLU A 130 -13.17 -0.51 -6.62
C GLU A 130 -13.15 -2.01 -6.92
N THR A 131 -13.47 -2.41 -8.14
CA THR A 131 -13.78 -3.80 -8.49
C THR A 131 -12.73 -4.46 -9.38
N SER A 132 -11.91 -3.65 -10.06
CA SER A 132 -11.05 -4.09 -11.16
C SER A 132 -11.80 -4.85 -12.27
N ASP A 133 -13.10 -4.57 -12.49
CA ASP A 133 -13.90 -5.26 -13.51
C ASP A 133 -13.31 -5.06 -14.93
N PRO A 134 -12.95 -6.16 -15.64
CA PRO A 134 -12.48 -6.12 -17.02
C PRO A 134 -13.47 -5.51 -18.03
N ARG A 135 -14.76 -5.42 -17.69
CA ARG A 135 -15.78 -4.76 -18.52
C ARG A 135 -15.66 -3.25 -18.41
N SER A 136 -15.59 -2.74 -17.18
CA SER A 136 -15.40 -1.31 -16.92
C SER A 136 -14.09 -0.81 -17.52
N SER A 137 -12.99 -1.57 -17.39
CA SER A 137 -11.70 -1.20 -18.02
C SER A 137 -11.76 -1.08 -19.55
N LYS A 138 -12.53 -1.94 -20.24
CA LYS A 138 -12.73 -1.84 -21.69
C LYS A 138 -13.54 -0.60 -22.06
N ILE A 139 -14.61 -0.33 -21.31
CA ILE A 139 -15.49 0.81 -21.55
C ILE A 139 -14.74 2.13 -21.33
N ILE A 140 -14.03 2.28 -20.20
CA ILE A 140 -13.27 3.51 -19.92
C ILE A 140 -12.16 3.73 -20.95
N ASN A 141 -11.49 2.66 -21.42
CA ASN A 141 -10.49 2.78 -22.48
C ASN A 141 -11.09 3.32 -23.77
N THR A 142 -12.21 2.77 -24.21
CA THR A 142 -12.90 3.22 -25.42
C THR A 142 -13.37 4.67 -25.30
N LEU A 143 -14.03 5.01 -24.19
CA LEU A 143 -14.53 6.36 -23.94
C LEU A 143 -13.38 7.37 -23.87
N ALA A 144 -12.31 7.07 -23.13
CA ALA A 144 -11.19 7.98 -22.96
C ALA A 144 -10.45 8.25 -24.28
N VAL A 145 -10.21 7.21 -25.11
CA VAL A 145 -9.60 7.38 -26.44
C VAL A 145 -10.45 8.30 -27.32
N ASP A 146 -11.76 8.07 -27.36
CA ASP A 146 -12.67 8.87 -28.18
C ASP A 146 -12.73 10.33 -27.70
N MET A 147 -12.82 10.55 -26.38
CA MET A 147 -12.79 11.89 -25.79
C MET A 147 -11.49 12.63 -26.08
N LEU A 148 -10.33 11.97 -25.96
CA LEU A 148 -9.03 12.57 -26.29
C LEU A 148 -8.89 12.89 -27.77
N GLY A 149 -9.49 12.09 -28.65
CA GLY A 149 -9.54 12.36 -30.08
C GLY A 149 -10.37 13.61 -30.43
N ARG A 150 -11.40 13.92 -29.62
CA ARG A 150 -12.23 15.12 -29.77
C ARG A 150 -11.62 16.34 -29.11
N ASP A 151 -11.11 16.20 -27.90
CA ASP A 151 -10.50 17.26 -27.10
C ASP A 151 -9.35 16.72 -26.24
N PRO A 152 -8.09 16.92 -26.67
CA PRO A 152 -6.90 16.45 -25.95
C PRO A 152 -6.55 17.33 -24.74
N SER A 153 -7.32 18.38 -24.43
CA SER A 153 -7.08 19.20 -23.23
C SER A 153 -7.81 18.68 -21.98
N GLN A 154 -8.60 17.61 -22.11
CA GLN A 154 -9.43 17.10 -21.02
C GLN A 154 -8.60 16.34 -19.96
N TYR A 155 -8.81 16.69 -18.68
CA TYR A 155 -8.09 16.09 -17.54
C TYR A 155 -8.44 14.60 -17.33
N LEU A 156 -9.72 14.29 -17.10
CA LEU A 156 -10.13 12.96 -16.65
C LEU A 156 -9.73 11.83 -17.62
N PRO A 157 -9.87 11.97 -18.96
CA PRO A 157 -9.43 10.93 -19.89
C PRO A 157 -7.94 10.60 -19.75
N HIS A 158 -7.06 11.59 -19.56
CA HIS A 158 -5.64 11.32 -19.29
C HIS A 158 -5.44 10.61 -17.96
N LYS A 159 -6.09 11.08 -16.88
CA LYS A 159 -5.99 10.44 -15.55
C LYS A 159 -6.39 8.97 -15.60
N VAL A 160 -7.52 8.67 -16.25
CA VAL A 160 -8.02 7.30 -16.42
C VAL A 160 -7.01 6.44 -17.17
N MET A 161 -6.41 6.97 -18.23
CA MET A 161 -5.48 6.21 -19.06
C MET A 161 -4.13 5.98 -18.39
N LEU A 162 -3.66 6.94 -17.59
CA LEU A 162 -2.49 6.78 -16.73
C LEU A 162 -2.66 5.59 -15.78
N ASP A 163 -3.78 5.56 -15.04
CA ASP A 163 -4.07 4.48 -14.09
C ASP A 163 -4.28 3.14 -14.80
N LEU A 164 -5.02 3.14 -15.91
CA LEU A 164 -5.33 1.92 -16.65
C LEU A 164 -4.07 1.28 -17.25
N TYR A 165 -3.25 2.06 -17.95
CA TYR A 165 -2.06 1.56 -18.66
C TYR A 165 -0.84 1.32 -17.77
N SER A 166 -0.89 1.75 -16.51
CA SER A 166 0.08 1.37 -15.48
C SER A 166 -0.40 0.21 -14.59
N SER A 167 -1.68 -0.15 -14.64
CA SER A 167 -2.22 -1.27 -13.86
C SER A 167 -1.66 -2.62 -14.30
N SER A 168 -1.35 -3.50 -13.35
CA SER A 168 -0.73 -4.81 -13.63
C SER A 168 -1.53 -5.70 -14.60
N SER A 169 -2.87 -5.57 -14.60
CA SER A 169 -3.76 -6.33 -15.48
C SER A 169 -3.89 -5.78 -16.90
N TYR A 170 -3.57 -4.50 -17.12
CA TYR A 170 -3.80 -3.78 -18.39
C TYR A 170 -2.58 -2.97 -18.85
N MET A 171 -1.39 -3.28 -18.33
CA MET A 171 -0.19 -2.50 -18.58
C MET A 171 0.17 -2.42 -20.07
N ARG A 172 0.36 -1.20 -20.58
CA ARG A 172 0.67 -0.93 -21.99
C ARG A 172 1.63 0.25 -22.13
N LEU A 173 2.92 -0.04 -22.27
CA LEU A 173 3.98 0.98 -22.26
C LEU A 173 3.92 1.97 -23.44
N GLU A 174 3.63 1.49 -24.65
CA GLU A 174 3.55 2.37 -25.83
C GLU A 174 2.35 3.34 -25.71
N PRO A 175 1.11 2.88 -25.45
CA PRO A 175 0.00 3.78 -25.11
C PRO A 175 0.27 4.70 -23.92
N LEU A 176 0.93 4.23 -22.86
CA LEU A 176 1.28 5.08 -21.71
C LEU A 176 2.22 6.23 -22.13
N ASN A 177 3.20 5.97 -23.01
CA ASN A 177 4.07 7.01 -23.56
C ASN A 177 3.31 8.03 -24.42
N GLU A 178 2.31 7.60 -25.19
CA GLU A 178 1.46 8.54 -25.95
C GLU A 178 0.63 9.43 -25.00
N ILE A 179 0.11 8.87 -23.91
CA ILE A 179 -0.60 9.65 -22.88
C ILE A 179 0.35 10.64 -22.20
N ARG A 180 1.57 10.21 -21.83
CA ARG A 180 2.64 11.07 -21.31
C ARG A 180 2.89 12.26 -22.25
N LYS A 181 3.09 11.99 -23.54
CA LYS A 181 3.31 13.03 -24.55
C LYS A 181 2.13 14.00 -24.62
N GLY A 182 0.89 13.48 -24.64
CA GLY A 182 -0.32 14.29 -24.62
C GLY A 182 -0.42 15.24 -23.42
N ILE A 183 0.01 14.80 -22.23
CA ILE A 183 0.04 15.64 -21.03
C ILE A 183 0.94 16.87 -21.21
N PHE A 184 2.14 16.67 -21.78
CA PHE A 184 3.07 17.79 -22.04
C PHE A 184 2.58 18.70 -23.17
N GLU A 185 2.13 18.14 -24.29
CA GLU A 185 1.66 18.91 -25.46
C GLU A 185 0.45 19.79 -25.14
N ASN A 186 -0.43 19.33 -24.24
CA ASN A 186 -1.63 20.05 -23.85
C ASN A 186 -1.48 20.84 -22.54
N GLY A 187 -0.27 20.93 -21.99
CA GLY A 187 0.02 21.74 -20.79
C GLY A 187 -0.65 21.23 -19.51
N LEU A 188 -0.93 19.93 -19.42
CA LEU A 188 -1.62 19.31 -18.27
C LEU A 188 -0.67 18.89 -17.14
N GLY A 189 0.63 19.16 -17.27
CA GLY A 189 1.64 18.75 -16.29
C GLY A 189 1.39 19.23 -14.86
N SER A 190 0.84 20.43 -14.67
CA SER A 190 0.49 20.94 -13.32
C SER A 190 -0.69 20.20 -12.69
N LEU A 191 -1.55 19.59 -13.49
CA LEU A 191 -2.74 18.87 -13.02
C LEU A 191 -2.46 17.38 -12.78
N LEU A 192 -1.63 16.78 -13.63
CA LEU A 192 -1.38 15.34 -13.74
C LEU A 192 0.04 14.91 -13.42
N GLY A 193 0.96 15.82 -13.11
CA GLY A 193 2.37 15.47 -12.88
C GLY A 193 2.60 14.38 -11.83
N PRO A 194 2.00 14.49 -10.63
CA PRO A 194 2.09 13.42 -9.63
C PRO A 194 1.52 12.09 -10.12
N ASP A 195 0.37 12.12 -10.81
CA ASP A 195 -0.29 10.93 -11.36
C ASP A 195 0.55 10.26 -12.46
N LEU A 196 1.23 11.06 -13.28
CA LEU A 196 2.13 10.61 -14.34
C LEU A 196 3.32 9.87 -13.74
N VAL A 197 4.03 10.52 -12.81
CA VAL A 197 5.22 9.95 -12.16
C VAL A 197 4.89 8.66 -11.40
N GLU A 198 3.73 8.61 -10.73
CA GLU A 198 3.23 7.39 -10.11
C GLU A 198 2.98 6.26 -11.12
N SER A 199 2.35 6.59 -12.26
CA SER A 199 2.00 5.63 -13.30
C SER A 199 3.22 5.09 -14.03
N GLU A 200 4.19 5.95 -14.34
CA GLU A 200 5.49 5.56 -14.90
C GLU A 200 6.27 4.67 -13.94
N PHE A 201 6.25 4.98 -12.65
CA PHE A 201 6.89 4.17 -11.62
C PHE A 201 6.26 2.78 -11.55
N ALA A 202 4.94 2.70 -11.53
CA ALA A 202 4.21 1.43 -11.55
C ALA A 202 4.49 0.61 -12.81
N ALA A 203 4.69 1.27 -13.96
CA ALA A 203 5.07 0.66 -15.23
C ALA A 203 6.58 0.29 -15.32
N GLY A 204 7.38 0.65 -14.31
CA GLY A 204 8.83 0.39 -14.29
C GLY A 204 9.67 1.32 -15.16
N MET A 205 9.10 2.44 -15.62
CA MET A 205 9.75 3.45 -16.46
C MET A 205 10.62 4.41 -15.62
N PHE A 206 11.60 3.87 -14.88
CA PHE A 206 12.35 4.63 -13.86
C PHE A 206 13.14 5.83 -14.41
N GLU A 207 13.65 5.77 -15.64
CA GLU A 207 14.33 6.94 -16.22
C GLU A 207 13.34 8.05 -16.56
N SER A 208 12.13 7.71 -17.05
CA SER A 208 11.05 8.68 -17.31
C SER A 208 10.56 9.33 -16.02
N VAL A 209 10.39 8.55 -14.95
CA VAL A 209 10.07 9.05 -13.61
C VAL A 209 11.04 10.15 -13.17
N ILE A 210 12.35 9.92 -13.36
CA ILE A 210 13.39 10.89 -12.98
C ILE A 210 13.30 12.14 -13.88
N GLU A 211 13.20 11.94 -15.20
CA GLU A 211 13.09 13.03 -16.18
C GLU A 211 11.88 13.93 -15.88
N ASP A 212 10.71 13.32 -15.70
CA ASP A 212 9.44 14.03 -15.59
C ASP A 212 9.24 14.66 -14.22
N PHE A 213 9.75 14.03 -13.16
CA PHE A 213 9.81 14.65 -11.83
C PHE A 213 10.51 16.02 -11.88
N HIS A 214 11.65 16.10 -12.58
CA HIS A 214 12.41 17.35 -12.71
C HIS A 214 11.79 18.31 -13.72
N SER A 215 11.32 17.82 -14.87
CA SER A 215 10.74 18.68 -15.91
C SER A 215 9.47 19.38 -15.44
N LEU A 216 8.69 18.72 -14.58
CA LEU A 216 7.47 19.25 -13.98
C LEU A 216 7.71 19.97 -12.64
N ALA A 217 8.96 20.05 -12.18
CA ALA A 217 9.35 20.68 -10.92
C ALA A 217 8.51 20.21 -9.72
N LEU A 218 8.25 18.90 -9.63
CA LEU A 218 7.44 18.31 -8.57
C LEU A 218 8.18 18.38 -7.22
N ASN A 219 7.45 18.65 -6.15
CA ASN A 219 8.01 18.79 -4.81
C ASN A 219 7.15 18.14 -3.72
N ASP A 220 6.05 17.48 -4.08
CA ASP A 220 5.23 16.80 -3.09
C ASP A 220 5.93 15.51 -2.60
N PRO A 221 5.67 15.09 -1.34
CA PRO A 221 6.35 13.94 -0.76
C PRO A 221 6.24 12.65 -1.56
N VAL A 222 5.10 12.40 -2.22
CA VAL A 222 4.84 11.15 -2.94
C VAL A 222 5.64 11.12 -4.24
N SER A 223 5.65 12.22 -4.98
CA SER A 223 6.49 12.34 -6.19
C SER A 223 7.98 12.25 -5.85
N ILE A 224 8.44 12.87 -4.75
CA ILE A 224 9.83 12.73 -4.27
C ILE A 224 10.14 11.26 -3.95
N TYR A 225 9.22 10.54 -3.29
CA TYR A 225 9.41 9.11 -3.00
C TYR A 225 9.58 8.28 -4.28
N TYR A 226 8.74 8.50 -5.30
CA TYR A 226 8.83 7.77 -6.57
C TYR A 226 10.14 8.08 -7.31
N ALA A 227 10.51 9.36 -7.41
CA ALA A 227 11.78 9.78 -8.00
C ALA A 227 12.99 9.20 -7.24
N ALA A 228 12.98 9.29 -5.91
CA ALA A 228 14.04 8.75 -5.07
C ALA A 228 14.19 7.23 -5.26
N THR A 229 13.08 6.51 -5.31
CA THR A 229 13.09 5.05 -5.54
C THR A 229 13.54 4.72 -6.96
N ALA A 230 13.19 5.53 -7.96
CA ALA A 230 13.69 5.37 -9.33
C ALA A 230 15.21 5.59 -9.40
N TYR A 231 15.76 6.59 -8.71
CA TYR A 231 17.22 6.76 -8.57
C TYR A 231 17.90 5.52 -7.95
N LEU A 232 17.32 4.95 -6.89
CA LEU A 232 17.82 3.70 -6.30
C LEU A 232 17.80 2.53 -7.30
N ARG A 233 16.77 2.45 -8.15
CA ARG A 233 16.61 1.37 -9.16
C ARG A 233 17.53 1.52 -10.36
N THR A 234 17.94 2.74 -10.71
CA THR A 234 18.85 3.04 -11.84
C THR A 234 20.32 3.08 -11.42
N GLY A 235 20.64 2.70 -10.18
CA GLY A 235 22.01 2.61 -9.67
C GLY A 235 22.58 3.93 -9.11
N LYS A 236 21.78 4.98 -9.04
CA LYS A 236 22.13 6.30 -8.49
C LYS A 236 21.74 6.37 -7.00
N GLY A 237 22.34 5.47 -6.23
CA GLY A 237 21.94 5.17 -4.85
C GLY A 237 22.04 6.38 -3.89
N SER A 238 23.10 7.18 -4.05
CA SER A 238 23.36 8.38 -3.23
C SER A 238 22.26 9.43 -3.36
N GLU A 239 21.83 9.71 -4.59
CA GLU A 239 20.81 10.70 -4.92
C GLU A 239 19.45 10.23 -4.41
N GLY A 240 19.10 8.97 -4.67
CA GLY A 240 17.86 8.38 -4.18
C GLY A 240 17.77 8.40 -2.65
N ARG A 241 18.87 8.05 -1.96
CA ARG A 241 18.93 8.14 -0.50
C ARG A 241 18.75 9.57 0.01
N ALA A 242 19.50 10.53 -0.51
CA ALA A 242 19.41 11.93 -0.08
C ALA A 242 17.99 12.49 -0.27
N MET A 243 17.32 12.11 -1.36
CA MET A 243 15.93 12.47 -1.58
C MET A 243 14.98 11.81 -0.57
N LEU A 244 15.13 10.52 -0.27
CA LEU A 244 14.34 9.86 0.77
C LEU A 244 14.54 10.51 2.15
N GLU A 245 15.78 10.87 2.52
CA GLU A 245 16.10 11.54 3.78
C GLU A 245 15.45 12.93 3.90
N SER A 246 15.20 13.61 2.77
CA SER A 246 14.52 14.90 2.74
C SER A 246 13.02 14.82 3.04
N ILE A 247 12.43 13.63 2.96
CA ILE A 247 11.00 13.44 3.15
C ILE A 247 10.67 13.28 4.64
N GLU A 248 9.71 14.05 5.12
CA GLU A 248 9.05 13.73 6.38
C GLU A 248 8.14 12.50 6.19
N LEU A 249 8.61 11.32 6.59
CA LEU A 249 7.94 10.03 6.32
C LEU A 249 6.44 9.99 6.69
N ARG A 250 6.02 10.72 7.73
CA ARG A 250 4.61 10.82 8.13
C ARG A 250 3.69 11.51 7.12
N LYS A 251 4.26 12.22 6.14
CA LYS A 251 3.52 12.84 5.03
C LYS A 251 3.26 11.86 3.88
N LEU A 252 3.90 10.69 3.90
CA LEU A 252 3.66 9.63 2.91
C LEU A 252 2.47 8.75 3.34
N PRO A 253 1.76 8.13 2.38
CA PRO A 253 0.86 7.02 2.65
C PRO A 253 1.59 5.91 3.45
N PRO A 254 0.93 5.22 4.40
CA PRO A 254 1.60 4.31 5.34
C PRO A 254 2.50 3.24 4.69
N ARG A 255 2.06 2.66 3.56
CA ARG A 255 2.87 1.66 2.84
C ARG A 255 4.11 2.26 2.17
N LEU A 256 4.01 3.48 1.65
CA LEU A 256 5.16 4.20 1.07
C LEU A 256 6.10 4.67 2.19
N ALA A 257 5.56 5.19 3.29
CA ALA A 257 6.34 5.56 4.48
C ALA A 257 7.13 4.36 5.02
N SER A 258 6.48 3.19 5.11
CA SER A 258 7.11 1.94 5.50
C SER A 258 8.23 1.53 4.54
N SER A 259 8.01 1.61 3.24
CA SER A 259 9.00 1.26 2.22
C SER A 259 10.18 2.22 2.19
N ALA A 260 9.94 3.52 2.37
CA ALA A 260 10.96 4.56 2.48
C ALA A 260 11.84 4.36 3.72
N ALA A 261 11.22 4.14 4.89
CA ALA A 261 11.95 3.84 6.12
C ALA A 261 12.82 2.58 5.97
N MET A 262 12.29 1.54 5.34
CA MET A 262 13.03 0.31 5.08
C MET A 262 14.22 0.55 4.13
N ALA A 263 14.04 1.33 3.06
CA ALA A 263 15.12 1.62 2.11
C ALA A 263 16.25 2.44 2.77
N LEU A 264 15.91 3.43 3.61
CA LEU A 264 16.89 4.16 4.41
C LEU A 264 17.60 3.25 5.43
N GLY A 265 16.84 2.36 6.09
CA GLY A 265 17.38 1.37 7.02
C GLY A 265 18.34 0.40 6.35
N ASP A 266 18.00 -0.08 5.15
CA ASP A 266 18.86 -0.96 4.34
C ASP A 266 20.19 -0.28 3.98
N ALA A 267 20.15 1.01 3.63
CA ALA A 267 21.36 1.77 3.35
C ALA A 267 22.27 1.88 4.58
N LEU A 268 21.72 2.23 5.74
CA LEU A 268 22.49 2.30 7.00
C LEU A 268 23.01 0.93 7.46
N PHE A 269 22.21 -0.12 7.26
CA PHE A 269 22.62 -1.49 7.54
C PHE A 269 23.86 -1.88 6.72
N HIS A 270 23.87 -1.56 5.42
CA HIS A 270 25.01 -1.82 4.55
C HIS A 270 26.25 -0.97 4.87
N GLU A 271 26.08 0.21 5.44
CA GLU A 271 27.17 1.06 5.95
C GLU A 271 27.71 0.62 7.32
N GLY A 272 27.05 -0.34 7.98
CA GLY A 272 27.41 -0.83 9.31
C GLY A 272 26.83 -0.01 10.46
N SER A 273 26.01 1.01 10.18
CA SER A 273 25.28 1.80 11.18
C SER A 273 24.10 1.01 11.75
N MET A 274 24.40 -0.04 12.50
CA MET A 274 23.42 -1.06 12.88
C MET A 274 22.29 -0.52 13.76
N LEU A 275 22.59 0.30 14.76
CA LEU A 275 21.59 0.84 15.68
C LEU A 275 20.59 1.77 14.97
N GLU A 276 21.09 2.64 14.08
CA GLU A 276 20.26 3.54 13.29
C GLU A 276 19.38 2.76 12.29
N SER A 277 19.93 1.69 11.68
CA SER A 277 19.15 0.80 10.82
C SER A 277 18.00 0.12 11.57
N ILE A 278 18.24 -0.32 12.81
CA ILE A 278 17.22 -0.91 13.69
C ILE A 278 16.07 0.07 13.92
N GLU A 279 16.37 1.34 14.22
CA GLU A 279 15.35 2.38 14.43
C GLU A 279 14.49 2.58 13.19
N LEU A 280 15.10 2.62 12.00
CA LEU A 280 14.38 2.77 10.74
C LEU A 280 13.54 1.55 10.38
N PHE A 281 14.03 0.33 10.60
CA PHE A 281 13.22 -0.88 10.39
C PHE A 281 12.04 -0.94 11.38
N GLN A 282 12.23 -0.52 12.62
CA GLN A 282 11.12 -0.38 13.56
C GLN A 282 10.11 0.70 13.11
N GLN A 283 10.57 1.83 12.59
CA GLN A 283 9.68 2.85 11.99
C GLN A 283 8.89 2.26 10.82
N SER A 284 9.54 1.49 9.95
CA SER A 284 8.91 0.81 8.83
C SER A 284 7.76 -0.09 9.27
N ILE A 285 7.97 -0.89 10.32
CA ILE A 285 6.95 -1.77 10.91
C ILE A 285 5.86 -0.97 11.63
N ARG A 286 6.18 0.18 12.25
CA ARG A 286 5.16 1.07 12.84
C ARG A 286 4.22 1.65 11.79
N PHE A 287 4.72 2.00 10.61
CA PHE A 287 3.89 2.47 9.50
C PHE A 287 3.07 1.35 8.86
N TRP A 288 3.66 0.17 8.70
CA TRP A 288 2.98 -0.98 8.11
C TRP A 288 3.46 -2.30 8.77
N PRO A 289 2.71 -2.81 9.76
CA PRO A 289 3.09 -4.01 10.52
C PRO A 289 3.24 -5.27 9.68
N GLU A 290 2.53 -5.38 8.56
CA GLU A 290 2.58 -6.53 7.66
C GLU A 290 3.75 -6.49 6.66
N ASN A 291 4.64 -5.49 6.75
CA ASN A 291 5.85 -5.44 5.92
C ASN A 291 6.85 -6.53 6.33
N SER A 292 6.66 -7.75 5.81
CA SER A 292 7.49 -8.91 6.14
C SER A 292 8.97 -8.73 5.79
N ARG A 293 9.29 -7.91 4.79
CA ARG A 293 10.67 -7.53 4.45
C ARG A 293 11.30 -6.67 5.52
N ALA A 294 10.59 -5.67 6.04
CA ALA A 294 11.09 -4.85 7.15
C ALA A 294 11.25 -5.67 8.45
N VAL A 295 10.32 -6.59 8.72
CA VAL A 295 10.41 -7.56 9.83
C VAL A 295 11.67 -8.43 9.70
N ARG A 296 11.92 -8.97 8.50
CA ARG A 296 13.13 -9.73 8.17
C ARG A 296 14.39 -8.90 8.38
N ASN A 297 14.43 -7.68 7.85
CA ASN A 297 15.59 -6.80 7.95
C ASN A 297 15.87 -6.37 9.40
N LEU A 298 14.83 -6.13 10.21
CA LEU A 298 14.99 -5.90 11.65
C LEU A 298 15.61 -7.11 12.37
N GLY A 299 15.15 -8.32 12.05
CA GLY A 299 15.72 -9.56 12.60
C GLY A 299 17.19 -9.76 12.24
N MET A 300 17.54 -9.49 10.98
CA MET A 300 18.94 -9.52 10.52
C MET A 300 19.78 -8.41 11.16
N ALA A 301 19.23 -7.22 11.32
CA ALA A 301 19.91 -6.12 12.00
C ALA A 301 20.28 -6.50 13.44
N TYR A 302 19.32 -7.03 14.21
CA TYR A 302 19.60 -7.55 15.55
C TYR A 302 20.66 -8.67 15.55
N TYR A 303 20.59 -9.60 14.61
CA TYR A 303 21.55 -10.69 14.51
C TYR A 303 22.99 -10.19 14.27
N GLU A 304 23.15 -9.28 13.30
CA GLU A 304 24.45 -8.76 12.86
C GLU A 304 25.06 -7.77 13.85
N THR A 305 24.31 -7.24 14.83
CA THR A 305 24.93 -6.51 15.97
C THR A 305 25.93 -7.38 16.75
N GLN A 306 25.80 -8.71 16.68
CA GLN A 306 26.53 -9.68 17.50
C GLN A 306 26.40 -9.45 19.02
N ASN A 307 25.44 -8.64 19.46
CA ASN A 307 25.14 -8.44 20.87
C ASN A 307 24.18 -9.52 21.35
N ARG A 308 24.58 -10.25 22.40
CA ARG A 308 23.79 -11.35 22.98
C ARG A 308 22.41 -10.91 23.46
N GLU A 309 22.27 -9.67 23.91
CA GLU A 309 20.98 -9.12 24.36
C GLU A 309 19.94 -9.08 23.23
N TYR A 310 20.39 -9.02 21.97
CA TYR A 310 19.52 -8.98 20.81
C TYR A 310 19.23 -10.34 20.18
N TYR A 311 19.83 -11.44 20.66
CA TYR A 311 19.65 -12.76 20.02
C TYR A 311 18.23 -13.31 20.08
N ASP A 312 17.53 -13.13 21.19
CA ASP A 312 16.13 -13.55 21.29
C ASP A 312 15.23 -12.71 20.38
N LEU A 313 15.48 -11.40 20.29
CA LEU A 313 14.78 -10.49 19.38
C LEU A 313 15.07 -10.85 17.92
N ALA A 314 16.33 -11.09 17.57
CA ALA A 314 16.75 -11.54 16.24
C ALA A 314 15.99 -12.81 15.85
N ARG A 315 16.02 -13.84 16.72
CA ARG A 315 15.31 -15.11 16.47
C ARG A 315 13.81 -14.87 16.28
N PHE A 316 13.19 -14.07 17.16
CA PHE A 316 11.76 -13.77 17.10
C PHE A 316 11.37 -13.10 15.78
N TYR A 317 12.04 -12.01 15.40
CA TYR A 317 11.72 -11.28 14.17
C TYR A 317 12.05 -12.08 12.90
N LEU A 318 13.15 -12.85 12.89
CA LEU A 318 13.47 -13.74 11.78
C LEU A 318 12.42 -14.85 11.61
N GLN A 319 11.92 -15.45 12.70
CA GLN A 319 10.82 -16.41 12.63
C GLN A 319 9.51 -15.76 12.18
N LEU A 320 9.17 -14.61 12.75
CA LEU A 320 7.96 -13.86 12.42
C LEU A 320 7.93 -13.46 10.94
N SER A 321 9.09 -13.18 10.35
CA SER A 321 9.19 -12.79 8.95
C SER A 321 8.72 -13.87 7.97
N GLY A 322 8.83 -15.15 8.34
CA GLY A 322 8.50 -16.28 7.45
C GLY A 322 9.54 -16.57 6.36
N TYR A 323 10.73 -15.95 6.41
CA TYR A 323 11.75 -16.07 5.34
C TYR A 323 12.66 -17.32 5.45
N GLU A 324 12.59 -18.11 6.54
CA GLU A 324 13.50 -19.25 6.78
C GLU A 324 13.59 -20.25 5.62
N ALA A 325 12.49 -20.47 4.89
CA ALA A 325 12.43 -21.41 3.78
C ALA A 325 12.98 -20.86 2.45
N PHE A 326 13.11 -19.54 2.32
CA PHE A 326 13.40 -18.85 1.04
C PHE A 326 14.64 -17.96 1.08
N ASP A 327 15.18 -17.67 2.27
CA ASP A 327 16.36 -16.85 2.47
C ASP A 327 17.43 -17.62 3.26
N GLU A 328 18.52 -17.95 2.58
CA GLU A 328 19.63 -18.72 3.15
C GLU A 328 20.29 -18.01 4.32
N SER A 329 20.39 -16.67 4.28
CA SER A 329 20.99 -15.89 5.37
C SER A 329 20.14 -15.96 6.63
N VAL A 330 18.81 -15.88 6.48
CA VAL A 330 17.85 -16.02 7.57
C VAL A 330 17.89 -17.45 8.14
N SER A 331 17.94 -18.46 7.28
CA SER A 331 18.04 -19.87 7.69
C SER A 331 19.32 -20.15 8.48
N ALA A 332 20.45 -19.64 8.00
CA ALA A 332 21.75 -19.77 8.67
C ALA A 332 21.75 -19.08 10.04
N ALA A 333 21.28 -17.83 10.11
CA ALA A 333 21.17 -17.08 11.35
C ALA A 333 20.27 -17.79 12.37
N LEU A 334 19.09 -18.28 11.96
CA LEU A 334 18.18 -19.02 12.83
C LEU A 334 18.81 -20.34 13.33
N LYS A 335 19.52 -21.07 12.48
CA LYS A 335 20.21 -22.30 12.87
C LYS A 335 21.29 -22.04 13.92
N GLU A 336 22.05 -20.97 13.75
CA GLU A 336 23.06 -20.54 14.70
C GLU A 336 22.45 -20.13 16.04
N LEU A 337 21.45 -19.23 16.01
CA LEU A 337 20.77 -18.73 17.21
C LEU A 337 20.12 -19.87 18.01
N ARG A 338 19.47 -20.83 17.33
CA ARG A 338 18.90 -22.02 17.99
C ARG A 338 19.98 -22.89 18.64
N ARG A 339 21.10 -23.13 17.94
CA ARG A 339 22.22 -23.91 18.49
C ARG A 339 22.83 -23.25 19.72
N ARG A 340 22.99 -21.92 19.70
CA ARG A 340 23.49 -21.14 20.83
C ARG A 340 22.60 -21.32 22.06
N VAL A 341 21.29 -21.17 21.90
CA VAL A 341 20.31 -21.34 22.99
C VAL A 341 20.36 -22.77 23.57
N ILE A 342 20.46 -23.80 22.72
CA ILE A 342 20.60 -25.19 23.20
C ILE A 342 21.89 -25.35 23.99
N PHE A 343 23.01 -24.82 23.48
CA PHE A 343 24.30 -24.92 24.15
C PHE A 343 24.30 -24.19 25.50
N GLU A 344 23.76 -22.97 25.57
CA GLU A 344 23.63 -22.22 26.82
C GLU A 344 22.73 -22.94 27.82
N MET A 345 21.59 -23.47 27.38
CA MET A 345 20.74 -24.29 28.25
C MET A 345 21.51 -25.51 28.78
N VAL A 346 22.21 -26.26 27.93
CA VAL A 346 22.98 -27.44 28.36
C VAL A 346 24.07 -27.04 29.37
N LEU A 347 24.82 -25.97 29.09
CA LEU A 347 25.93 -25.53 29.93
C LEU A 347 25.45 -24.97 31.29
N VAL A 348 24.36 -24.20 31.30
CA VAL A 348 23.88 -23.50 32.50
C VAL A 348 22.95 -24.38 33.34
N THR A 349 22.19 -25.28 32.72
CA THR A 349 21.20 -26.11 33.45
C THR A 349 21.63 -27.57 33.56
N VAL A 350 21.98 -28.22 32.46
CA VAL A 350 22.20 -29.68 32.43
C VAL A 350 23.53 -30.07 33.06
N VAL A 351 24.62 -29.36 32.72
CA VAL A 351 25.96 -29.67 33.24
C VAL A 351 26.04 -29.54 34.76
N PRO A 352 25.56 -28.45 35.41
CA PRO A 352 25.61 -28.33 36.87
C PRO A 352 24.81 -29.42 37.58
N ILE A 353 23.63 -29.78 37.05
CA ILE A 353 22.84 -30.90 37.58
C ILE A 353 23.65 -32.20 37.51
N GLY A 354 24.30 -32.46 36.36
CA GLY A 354 25.17 -33.62 36.19
C GLY A 354 26.31 -33.66 37.22
N VAL A 355 27.00 -32.53 37.43
CA VAL A 355 28.08 -32.41 38.43
C VAL A 355 27.56 -32.69 39.84
N ILE A 356 26.40 -32.14 40.22
CA ILE A 356 25.78 -32.38 41.53
C ILE A 356 25.48 -33.86 41.73
N VAL A 357 24.90 -34.52 40.72
CA VAL A 357 24.58 -35.95 40.79
C VAL A 357 25.84 -36.80 40.96
N VAL A 358 26.89 -36.52 40.19
CA VAL A 358 28.17 -37.25 40.30
C VAL A 358 28.80 -37.07 41.69
N LEU A 359 28.83 -35.84 42.21
CA LEU A 359 29.33 -35.57 43.56
C LEU A 359 28.51 -36.28 44.64
N ALA A 360 27.17 -36.30 44.50
CA ALA A 360 26.30 -36.99 45.44
C ALA A 360 26.54 -38.51 45.45
N LEU A 361 26.69 -39.13 44.27
CA LEU A 361 27.02 -40.56 44.15
C LEU A 361 28.39 -40.88 44.79
N PHE A 362 29.40 -40.04 44.54
CA PHE A 362 30.73 -40.21 45.13
C PHE A 362 30.70 -40.09 46.66
N LEU A 363 29.94 -39.13 47.19
CA LEU A 363 29.74 -38.95 48.63
C LEU A 363 29.03 -40.16 49.26
N LEU A 364 28.00 -40.69 48.59
CA LEU A 364 27.29 -41.90 49.05
C LEU A 364 28.22 -43.11 49.08
N GLU A 365 29.05 -43.31 48.06
CA GLU A 365 30.04 -44.39 48.04
C GLU A 365 31.07 -44.21 49.16
N TYR A 366 31.58 -43.00 49.37
CA TYR A 366 32.53 -42.69 50.44
C TYR A 366 31.92 -42.99 51.82
N ILE A 367 30.69 -42.54 52.08
CA ILE A 367 29.98 -42.82 53.34
C ILE A 367 29.74 -44.33 53.51
N SER A 368 29.37 -45.04 52.44
CA SER A 368 29.17 -46.49 52.46
C SER A 368 30.44 -47.25 52.82
N LYS A 369 31.57 -46.92 52.18
CA LYS A 369 32.89 -47.50 52.50
C LYS A 369 33.29 -47.22 53.95
N ARG A 370 33.10 -45.98 54.42
CA ARG A 370 33.41 -45.60 55.82
C ARG A 370 32.53 -46.33 56.84
N ARG A 371 31.24 -46.51 56.55
CA ARG A 371 30.32 -47.31 57.40
C ARG A 371 30.75 -48.77 57.46
N ARG A 372 31.10 -49.38 56.32
CA ARG A 372 31.61 -50.77 56.28
C ARG A 372 32.90 -50.93 57.08
N ALA A 373 33.85 -50.01 56.95
CA ALA A 373 35.08 -50.02 57.73
C ALA A 373 34.81 -49.96 59.25
N SER A 374 33.91 -49.07 59.69
CA SER A 374 33.53 -48.96 61.11
C SER A 374 32.78 -50.19 61.63
N GLN A 375 31.95 -50.83 60.81
CA GLN A 375 31.27 -52.08 61.18
C GLN A 375 32.26 -53.24 61.33
N ILE A 376 33.25 -53.34 60.44
CA ILE A 376 34.33 -54.35 60.53
C ILE A 376 35.17 -54.12 61.80
N GLU A 377 35.54 -52.88 62.09
CA GLU A 377 36.29 -52.54 63.31
C GLU A 377 35.51 -52.88 64.60
N LYS A 378 34.20 -52.64 64.62
CA LYS A 378 33.33 -53.05 65.74
C LYS A 378 33.18 -54.57 65.86
N ALA A 379 33.08 -55.29 64.75
CA ALA A 379 33.01 -56.75 64.75
C ALA A 379 34.32 -57.37 65.29
N LEU A 380 35.47 -56.87 64.84
CA LEU A 380 36.79 -57.30 65.33
C LEU A 380 36.98 -56.99 66.82
N ARG A 381 36.43 -55.88 67.34
CA ARG A 381 36.43 -55.58 68.78
C ARG A 381 35.53 -56.51 69.59
N ASN A 382 34.42 -57.00 69.02
CA ASN A 382 33.52 -57.93 69.70
C ASN A 382 34.06 -59.37 69.68
N ASP A 383 34.73 -59.80 68.61
CA ASP A 383 35.35 -61.14 68.51
C ASP A 383 36.63 -61.28 69.33
N GLY A 384 37.29 -60.17 69.70
CA GLY A 384 38.41 -60.16 70.66
C GLY A 384 37.99 -60.36 72.13
N GLY A 385 36.69 -60.54 72.41
CA GLY A 385 36.11 -60.60 73.75
C GLY A 385 35.32 -61.88 74.02
N PHE A 386 35.92 -63.07 73.82
CA PHE A 386 35.39 -64.30 74.42
C PHE A 386 36.51 -65.17 75.01
N ASN A 387 36.94 -64.77 76.21
CA ASN A 387 37.60 -65.65 77.17
C ASN A 387 36.51 -66.42 77.91
N GLY A 388 36.58 -67.76 77.96
CA GLY A 388 35.77 -68.51 78.92
C GLY A 388 35.46 -69.96 78.60
N ASP A 389 36.31 -70.85 79.14
CA ASP A 389 35.91 -71.93 80.05
C ASP A 389 35.49 -73.32 79.47
N LYS A 390 36.26 -74.34 79.90
CA LYS A 390 35.97 -75.79 80.10
C LYS A 390 35.49 -76.62 78.90
N GLY A 391 35.90 -77.88 78.68
CA GLY A 391 36.58 -78.90 79.48
C GLY A 391 36.10 -80.30 79.01
N SER A 392 36.93 -81.33 79.20
CA SER A 392 36.73 -82.79 78.93
C SER A 392 36.71 -83.21 77.44
N ARG A 393 37.40 -84.27 77.00
CA ARG A 393 38.05 -85.41 77.67
C ARG A 393 39.19 -85.93 76.79
#